data_AF-H9V642-F1
#
_entry.id   AF-H9V642-F1
#
_cell.length_a   1.000
_cell.length_b   1.000
_cell.length_c   1.000
_cell.angle_alpha   90.00
_cell.angle_beta   90.00
_cell.angle_gamma   90.00
#
_symmetry.space_group_name_H-M   'P 1'
#
loop_
_entity.id
_entity.type
_entity.pdbx_description
1 polymer ?
#
loop_
_entity_poly.entity_id
_entity_poly.type
_entity_poly.pdbx_seq_one_letter_code
_entity_poly.pdbx_strand_id
1 'polypeptide(L)' 'VATLKGDVYSFGVVLLELITGQKPINVENVENSFKGNLVDWITQLSNDARIEEAIDKSLIGRGQDD' A
#
# COMPACT_ATOMS: atom_id res chain seq x y z
N VAL A 1 -0.99 7.18 -23.84
CA VAL A 1 -2.12 6.43 -24.44
C VAL A 1 -2.65 5.48 -23.38
N ALA A 2 -3.97 5.45 -23.16
CA ALA A 2 -4.56 4.47 -22.24
C ALA A 2 -4.37 3.07 -22.83
N THR A 3 -3.95 2.13 -21.98
CA THR A 3 -3.79 0.73 -22.37
C THR A 3 -4.47 -0.12 -21.31
N LEU A 4 -5.02 -1.26 -21.72
CA LEU A 4 -5.62 -2.20 -20.76
C LEU A 4 -4.67 -2.56 -19.62
N LYS A 5 -3.37 -2.70 -19.93
CA LYS A 5 -2.32 -2.95 -18.92
C LYS A 5 -2.12 -1.76 -17.98
N GLY A 6 -2.16 -0.55 -18.51
CA GLY A 6 -2.08 0.68 -17.72
C GLY A 6 -3.27 0.82 -16.78
N ASP A 7 -4.49 0.56 -17.26
CA ASP A 7 -5.71 0.66 -16.46
C ASP A 7 -5.71 -0.38 -15.31
N VAL A 8 -5.27 -1.61 -15.58
CA VAL A 8 -5.10 -2.64 -14.55
C VAL A 8 -4.05 -2.24 -13.51
N TYR A 9 -2.93 -1.67 -13.95
CA TYR A 9 -1.88 -1.18 -13.03
C TYR A 9 -2.41 -0.04 -12.14
N SER A 10 -3.04 0.97 -12.75
CA SER A 10 -3.61 2.10 -12.02
C SER A 10 -4.69 1.66 -11.03
N PHE A 11 -5.54 0.70 -11.40
CA PHE A 11 -6.50 0.11 -10.47
C PHE A 11 -5.82 -0.58 -9.28
N GLY A 12 -4.74 -1.34 -9.53
CA GLY A 12 -3.96 -1.97 -8.47
C GLY A 12 -3.35 -0.96 -7.49
N VAL A 13 -2.86 0.19 -7.99
CA VAL A 13 -2.36 1.27 -7.13
C VAL A 13 -3.46 1.87 -6.26
N VAL A 14 -4.65 2.09 -6.81
CA VAL A 14 -5.81 2.58 -6.03
C VAL A 14 -6.22 1.56 -4.97
N LEU A 15 -6.19 0.26 -5.28
CA LEU A 15 -6.46 -0.78 -4.29
C LEU A 15 -5.44 -0.76 -3.14
N LEU A 16 -4.16 -0.58 -3.44
CA LEU A 16 -3.13 -0.42 -2.42
C LEU A 16 -3.33 0.85 -1.58
N GLU A 17 -3.70 1.97 -2.19
CA GLU A 17 -4.03 3.22 -1.47
C GLU A 17 -5.18 3.00 -0.48
N LEU A 18 -6.23 2.27 -0.87
CA LEU A 18 -7.36 1.95 0.00
C LEU A 18 -7.01 1.02 1.17
N ILE A 19 -6.17 0.01 0.94
CA ILE A 19 -5.78 -0.96 1.97
C ILE A 19 -4.77 -0.35 2.96
N THR A 20 -3.88 0.51 2.48
CA THR A 20 -2.79 1.07 3.28
C THR A 20 -3.11 2.43 3.89
N GLY A 21 -4.08 3.16 3.32
CA GLY A 21 -4.34 4.56 3.64
C GLY A 21 -3.22 5.52 3.21
N GLN A 22 -2.22 5.03 2.45
CA GLN A 22 -1.04 5.78 2.04
C GLN A 22 -1.16 6.33 0.63
N LYS A 23 -0.64 7.54 0.40
CA LYS A 23 -0.64 8.15 -0.93
C LYS A 23 0.37 7.45 -1.86
N PRO A 24 0.03 7.26 -3.15
CA PRO A 24 0.86 6.51 -4.09
C PRO A 24 2.24 7.11 -4.37
N ILE A 25 2.41 8.42 -4.18
CA ILE A 25 3.62 9.18 -4.59
C ILE A 25 4.47 9.64 -3.39
N ASN A 26 3.96 9.53 -2.17
CA ASN A 26 4.64 9.99 -0.95
C ASN A 26 4.31 9.03 0.19
N VAL A 27 4.93 7.85 0.19
CA VAL A 27 4.91 6.98 1.37
C VAL A 27 5.98 7.49 2.33
N GLU A 28 5.57 8.39 3.23
CA GLU A 28 6.41 8.81 4.36
C GLU A 28 6.30 7.74 5.45
N ASN A 29 7.16 6.72 5.38
CA ASN A 29 7.39 5.90 6.56
C ASN A 29 8.14 6.70 7.61
N VAL A 30 7.62 6.62 8.83
CA VAL A 30 8.11 7.31 10.05
C VAL A 30 9.60 7.03 10.33
N GLU A 31 10.19 6.01 9.71
CA GLU A 31 11.61 5.64 9.81
C GLU A 31 12.56 6.29 8.78
N ASN A 32 12.14 7.32 8.03
CA ASN A 32 13.05 8.30 7.40
C ASN A 32 14.10 7.76 6.39
N SER A 33 13.91 6.64 5.70
CA SER A 33 14.89 6.19 4.69
C SER A 33 14.35 5.58 3.41
N PHE A 34 13.02 5.49 3.23
CA PHE A 34 12.46 5.04 1.97
C PHE A 34 12.04 6.22 1.08
N LYS A 35 12.70 6.38 -0.07
CA LYS A 35 12.30 7.30 -1.15
C LYS A 35 11.87 6.46 -2.35
N GLY A 36 10.58 6.17 -2.44
CA GLY A 36 9.98 5.40 -3.53
C GLY A 36 8.46 5.60 -3.57
N ASN A 37 7.82 5.06 -4.60
CA ASN A 37 6.36 5.08 -4.69
C ASN A 37 5.76 3.95 -3.82
N LEU A 38 4.44 3.95 -3.66
CA LEU A 38 3.72 2.95 -2.86
C LEU A 38 4.00 1.50 -3.28
N VAL A 39 4.13 1.25 -4.57
CA VAL A 39 4.42 -0.09 -5.10
C VAL A 39 5.83 -0.54 -4.69
N ASP A 40 6.80 0.35 -4.72
CA ASP A 40 8.18 0.05 -4.31
C ASP A 40 8.23 -0.35 -2.83
N TRP A 41 7.50 0.38 -1.97
CA TRP A 41 7.44 0.09 -0.53
C TRP A 41 6.74 -1.24 -0.23
N ILE A 42 5.59 -1.50 -0.87
CA ILE A 42 4.86 -2.76 -0.75
C ILE A 42 5.72 -3.94 -1.23
N THR A 43 6.47 -3.74 -2.31
CA THR A 43 7.39 -4.77 -2.82
C THR A 43 8.50 -5.07 -1.82
N GLN A 44 9.06 -4.04 -1.17
CA GLN A 44 10.05 -4.24 -0.10
C GLN A 44 9.46 -5.01 1.08
N LEU A 45 8.29 -4.60 1.59
CA LEU A 45 7.64 -5.31 2.70
C LEU A 45 7.29 -6.76 2.34
N SER A 46 6.87 -7.00 1.10
CA SER A 46 6.62 -8.35 0.59
C SER A 46 7.88 -9.21 0.62
N ASN A 47 9.01 -8.67 0.14
CA ASN A 47 10.30 -9.36 0.15
C ASN A 47 10.82 -9.62 1.58
N ASP A 48 10.53 -8.71 2.50
CA ASP A 48 10.91 -8.81 3.91
C ASP A 48 9.91 -9.65 4.75
N ALA A 49 8.85 -10.18 4.12
CA ALA A 49 7.75 -10.91 4.78
C ALA A 49 7.05 -10.11 5.90
N ARG A 50 6.89 -8.79 5.69
CA ARG A 50 6.30 -7.80 6.61
C ARG A 50 5.09 -7.08 6.01
N ILE A 51 4.38 -7.72 5.07
CA ILE A 51 3.28 -7.09 4.31
C ILE A 51 2.12 -6.63 5.22
N GLU A 52 1.95 -7.29 6.36
CA GLU A 52 0.95 -6.96 7.37
C GLU A 52 1.15 -5.57 7.99
N GLU A 53 2.39 -5.06 8.00
CA GLU A 53 2.69 -3.71 8.47
C GLU A 53 2.13 -2.63 7.52
N ALA A 54 1.83 -2.99 6.28
CA ALA A 54 1.25 -2.07 5.32
C ALA A 54 -0.24 -1.81 5.54
N ILE A 55 -0.93 -2.69 6.24
CA ILE A 55 -2.39 -2.61 6.41
C ILE A 55 -2.72 -1.42 7.31
N ASP A 56 -3.63 -0.57 6.87
CA ASP A 56 -4.13 0.52 7.71
C ASP A 56 -4.76 -0.07 8.97
N LYS A 57 -4.25 0.36 10.13
CA LYS A 57 -4.72 -0.05 11.45
C LYS A 57 -6.18 0.27 11.68
N SER A 58 -6.74 1.24 10.96
CA SER A 58 -8.18 1.56 11.01
C SER A 58 -9.07 0.45 10.43
N LEU A 59 -8.52 -0.38 9.54
CA LEU A 59 -9.21 -1.51 8.91
C LEU A 59 -9.15 -2.79 9.76
N ILE A 60 -8.26 -2.83 10.76
CA ILE A 60 -8.17 -3.95 11.68
C ILE A 60 -9.38 -3.87 12.61
N GLY A 61 -10.38 -4.71 12.34
CA GLY A 61 -11.60 -4.81 13.14
C GLY A 61 -11.27 -4.99 14.62
N ARG A 62 -11.92 -4.21 15.49
CA ARG A 62 -11.78 -4.30 16.95
C ARG A 62 -12.52 -5.51 17.54
N GLY A 63 -12.59 -6.64 16.84
CA GLY A 63 -13.19 -7.89 17.33
C GLY A 63 -14.53 -7.72 18.07
N GLN A 64 -15.35 -6.73 17.72
CA GLN A 64 -16.69 -6.55 18.27
C GLN A 64 -17.70 -7.11 17.27
N ASP A 65 -17.49 -8.37 16.92
CA ASP A 65 -18.41 -9.17 16.15
C ASP A 65 -19.05 -10.14 17.16
N ASP A 66 -19.90 -9.59 18.04
CA ASP A 66 -20.87 -10.36 18.84
C ASP A 66 -22.20 -10.47 18.08
#